data_AF-A0A8J6L2N4-F1
#
_entry.id   AF-A0A8J6L2N4-F1
#
_cell.length_a   1.000
_cell.length_b   1.000
_cell.length_c   1.000
_cell.angle_alpha   90.00
_cell.angle_beta   90.00
_cell.angle_gamma   90.00
#
_symmetry.space_group_name_H-M   'P 1'
#
loop_
_entity.id
_entity.type
_entity.pdbx_description
1 polymer ?
#
loop_
_entity_poly.entity_id
_entity_poly.type
_entity_poly.pdbx_seq_one_letter_code
_entity_poly.pdbx_strand_id
1 'polypeptide(L)'
;MLRILLSAQNSPARLSGLLLIPPVQPCCSGPSKSGDRPFGAGPVQGLQRLLEQARSPGELLRWLRQNPTKVRAHHYPVALRRLGQLLVSQPRPSPVEQATLRDLSQLIIRNCPSFDVHTIHVCLHLAVLLEARPEELTPHVMVLLAQHLARHRLREPQLLEAIAHFLVVEEAQLNSKVVQKLVLPFGRLNYLPLEQQFMPCLERILAREAGVAPLATVNILMSLCQLQCLPFRALQFVFSPSFINHINGTPPSLIVRRYLSLLDTAVELELPGYQGPRLPQRQRVPIFPQPLITDRARCKYSHKDIVAEGLRQLLGEEKYRQDLTVPPGYCTDFLLCVGSSGAVLPMRTQDPFLPYPPRSCQQDQTGSNPTIQHSTQRVVLMLRERWHFCRDGRVLLGSRALRERHLGLMGYQLLPLPFEELESQRGLPQLKSYLRQKLQALGLRWGPEGG
;
A
#
# COMPACT_ATOMS: atom_id res chain seq x y z
N MET A 1 -1.33 13.21 17.68
CA MET A 1 -0.51 12.11 17.12
C MET A 1 -0.03 11.10 18.17
N LEU A 2 0.55 11.50 19.31
CA LEU A 2 1.08 10.56 20.31
C LEU A 2 0.04 9.66 21.02
N ARG A 3 -1.19 10.14 21.24
CA ARG A 3 -2.32 9.31 21.73
C ARG A 3 -2.71 8.16 20.79
N ILE A 4 -2.42 8.29 19.49
CA ILE A 4 -2.79 7.32 18.43
C ILE A 4 -1.73 6.21 18.30
N LEU A 5 -0.50 6.47 18.74
CA LEU A 5 0.57 5.47 18.84
C LEU A 5 0.37 4.53 20.04
N LEU A 6 -0.25 5.03 21.12
CA LEU A 6 -0.49 4.28 22.35
C LEU A 6 -1.64 3.27 22.29
N SER A 7 -2.53 3.38 21.30
CA SER A 7 -3.72 2.51 21.19
C SER A 7 -3.48 1.21 20.41
N ALA A 8 -2.29 1.00 19.84
CA ALA A 8 -1.94 -0.20 19.09
C ALA A 8 -1.37 -1.30 20.01
N GLN A 9 -2.10 -1.64 21.07
CA GLN A 9 -1.83 -2.84 21.87
C GLN A 9 -2.80 -3.93 21.42
N ASN A 10 -2.28 -5.00 20.82
CA ASN A 10 -2.63 -6.41 21.12
C ASN A 10 -2.21 -7.34 19.97
N SER A 11 -1.57 -8.45 20.37
CA SER A 11 -1.18 -9.65 19.60
C SER A 11 0.24 -9.66 18.99
N PRO A 12 1.17 -10.44 19.58
CA PRO A 12 2.50 -10.71 19.05
C PRO A 12 2.42 -11.90 18.09
N ALA A 13 1.93 -11.68 16.87
CA ALA A 13 2.12 -12.64 15.79
C ALA A 13 2.00 -11.94 14.45
N ARG A 14 2.85 -12.37 13.50
CA ARG A 14 2.81 -12.14 12.03
C ARG A 14 3.85 -11.15 11.50
N LEU A 15 5.07 -11.66 11.33
CA LEU A 15 6.13 -11.04 10.53
C LEU A 15 6.32 -11.64 9.11
N SER A 16 5.36 -12.42 8.60
CA SER A 16 5.51 -13.10 7.29
C SER A 16 4.67 -12.55 6.14
N GLY A 17 4.19 -11.30 6.21
CA GLY A 17 3.16 -10.80 5.27
C GLY A 17 3.47 -9.51 4.50
N LEU A 18 4.72 -9.03 4.49
CA LEU A 18 5.07 -7.72 3.90
C LEU A 18 5.74 -7.77 2.54
N LEU A 19 5.92 -8.96 1.97
CA LEU A 19 6.31 -9.13 0.57
C LEU A 19 5.13 -9.76 -0.17
N LEU A 20 4.89 -9.28 -1.38
CA LEU A 20 3.93 -9.84 -2.32
C LEU A 20 4.38 -11.26 -2.70
N ILE A 21 3.94 -12.27 -1.92
CA ILE A 21 3.70 -13.70 -2.21
C ILE A 21 3.42 -14.44 -0.88
N PRO A 22 2.40 -15.32 -0.77
CA PRO A 22 2.22 -16.22 0.37
C PRO A 22 3.18 -17.43 0.28
N PRO A 23 3.71 -17.97 1.40
CA PRO A 23 4.39 -19.26 1.33
C PRO A 23 3.37 -20.39 1.16
N VAL A 24 3.73 -21.34 0.29
CA VAL A 24 3.15 -22.68 0.15
C VAL A 24 3.29 -23.40 1.51
N GLN A 25 2.21 -24.02 1.98
CA GLN A 25 2.20 -24.81 3.22
C GLN A 25 3.04 -26.09 3.07
N PRO A 26 3.71 -26.53 4.15
CA PRO A 26 3.82 -27.95 4.45
C PRO A 26 3.08 -28.31 5.75
N CYS A 27 2.61 -29.56 5.76
CA CYS A 27 1.90 -30.24 6.84
C CYS A 27 2.71 -30.37 8.14
N CYS A 28 1.96 -30.60 9.24
CA CYS A 28 2.23 -31.54 10.35
C CYS A 28 2.18 -30.96 11.78
N SER A 29 1.13 -31.39 12.49
CA SER A 29 1.07 -31.99 13.85
C SER A 29 1.95 -31.50 15.02
N GLY A 30 1.27 -31.25 16.16
CA GLY A 30 1.71 -31.64 17.51
C GLY A 30 1.57 -30.56 18.59
N PRO A 31 0.79 -30.76 19.68
CA PRO A 31 0.73 -29.84 20.81
C PRO A 31 1.65 -30.31 21.95
N SER A 32 2.53 -29.44 22.43
CA SER A 32 3.22 -29.63 23.72
C SER A 32 2.75 -28.59 24.74
N LYS A 33 2.19 -29.10 25.85
CA LYS A 33 1.77 -28.37 27.03
C LYS A 33 2.99 -27.86 27.80
N SER A 34 2.94 -26.64 28.34
CA SER A 34 3.77 -26.27 29.49
C SER A 34 2.90 -25.49 30.48
N GLY A 35 2.97 -25.91 31.75
CA GLY A 35 2.08 -25.50 32.82
C GLY A 35 2.53 -24.25 33.57
N ASP A 36 1.55 -23.65 34.25
CA ASP A 36 1.67 -22.59 35.23
C ASP A 36 2.47 -23.02 36.49
N ARG A 37 3.30 -22.10 37.01
CA ARG A 37 3.36 -21.69 38.44
C ARG A 37 4.31 -20.48 38.65
N PRO A 38 4.18 -19.71 39.77
CA PRO A 38 4.34 -18.25 39.78
C PRO A 38 5.67 -17.68 40.32
N PHE A 39 5.97 -16.49 39.81
CA PHE A 39 6.66 -15.31 40.38
C PHE A 39 7.82 -15.47 41.39
N GLY A 40 9.01 -15.07 40.94
CA GLY A 40 10.08 -14.49 41.76
C GLY A 40 10.56 -13.16 41.16
N ALA A 41 10.49 -12.07 41.92
CA ALA A 41 10.85 -10.73 41.48
C ALA A 41 12.38 -10.57 41.37
N GLY A 42 12.89 -10.46 40.13
CA GLY A 42 14.31 -10.24 39.84
C GLY A 42 14.66 -8.80 39.45
N PRO A 43 15.96 -8.44 39.46
CA PRO A 43 16.50 -7.07 39.27
C PRO A 43 16.19 -6.41 37.91
N VAL A 44 15.53 -7.12 37.01
CA VAL A 44 15.09 -6.66 35.68
C VAL A 44 13.86 -5.75 35.78
N GLN A 45 13.02 -5.91 36.81
CA GLN A 45 11.84 -5.06 37.00
C GLN A 45 12.19 -3.63 37.47
N GLY A 46 13.37 -3.43 38.07
CA GLY A 46 13.80 -2.13 38.59
C GLY A 46 14.05 -1.11 37.50
N LEU A 47 14.83 -1.49 36.46
CA LEU A 47 15.15 -0.60 35.35
C LEU A 47 13.90 -0.19 34.56
N GLN A 48 12.98 -1.13 34.32
CA GLN A 48 11.73 -0.83 33.65
C GLN A 48 10.91 0.25 34.39
N ARG A 49 10.77 0.14 35.72
CA ARG A 49 10.06 1.16 36.53
C ARG A 49 10.77 2.51 36.49
N LEU A 50 12.10 2.52 36.54
CA LEU A 50 12.90 3.76 36.44
C LEU A 50 12.69 4.46 35.09
N LEU A 51 12.59 3.69 33.99
CA LEU A 51 12.31 4.22 32.67
C LEU A 51 10.86 4.73 32.54
N GLU A 52 9.88 4.07 33.17
CA GLU A 52 8.47 4.53 33.19
C GLU A 52 8.29 5.82 34.00
N GLN A 53 9.09 6.01 35.04
CA GLN A 53 9.00 7.14 35.97
C GLN A 53 9.88 8.34 35.60
N ALA A 54 10.76 8.20 34.60
CA ALA A 54 11.69 9.24 34.20
C ALA A 54 10.97 10.57 33.93
N ARG A 55 11.52 11.68 34.43
CA ARG A 55 10.92 13.02 34.36
C ARG A 55 11.53 13.89 33.26
N SER A 56 12.63 13.45 32.66
CA SER A 56 13.30 14.16 31.57
C SER A 56 13.94 13.19 30.56
N PRO A 57 14.19 13.62 29.31
CA PRO A 57 15.01 12.86 28.36
C PRO A 57 16.40 12.52 28.91
N GLY A 58 17.01 13.41 29.69
CA GLY A 58 18.33 13.17 30.31
C GLY A 58 18.35 12.05 31.33
N GLU A 59 17.27 11.85 32.09
CA GLU A 59 17.14 10.69 32.98
C GLU A 59 17.04 9.38 32.20
N LEU A 60 16.27 9.36 31.12
CA LEU A 60 16.19 8.18 30.24
C LEU A 60 17.57 7.82 29.67
N LEU A 61 18.33 8.81 29.18
CA LEU A 61 19.68 8.58 28.66
C LEU A 61 20.62 8.04 29.74
N ARG A 62 20.58 8.65 30.92
CA ARG A 62 21.40 8.23 32.07
C ARG A 62 21.10 6.77 32.41
N TRP A 63 19.84 6.39 32.56
CA TRP A 63 19.47 5.01 32.92
C TRP A 63 19.83 3.99 31.85
N LEU A 64 19.74 4.35 30.56
CA LEU A 64 20.17 3.47 29.47
C LEU A 64 21.70 3.35 29.36
N ARG A 65 22.47 4.42 29.62
CA ARG A 65 23.94 4.41 29.55
C ARG A 65 24.62 3.81 30.77
N GLN A 66 24.04 3.98 31.95
CA GLN A 66 24.71 3.66 33.22
C GLN A 66 24.75 2.15 33.52
N ASN A 67 23.93 1.33 32.84
CA ASN A 67 23.86 -0.11 33.07
C ASN A 67 23.70 -0.95 31.77
N PRO A 68 24.60 -0.83 30.78
CA PRO A 68 24.39 -1.40 29.45
C PRO A 68 24.20 -2.92 29.46
N THR A 69 24.82 -3.64 30.40
CA THR A 69 24.69 -5.10 30.57
C THR A 69 23.31 -5.55 31.09
N LYS A 70 22.52 -4.64 31.68
CA LYS A 70 21.18 -4.91 32.21
C LYS A 70 20.07 -4.46 31.27
N VAL A 71 20.39 -3.65 30.25
CA VAL A 71 19.40 -3.14 29.29
C VAL A 71 19.07 -4.24 28.27
N ARG A 72 17.93 -4.91 28.49
CA ARG A 72 17.34 -5.87 27.55
C ARG A 72 16.42 -5.19 26.53
N ALA A 73 16.17 -5.85 25.40
CA ALA A 73 15.32 -5.39 24.29
C ALA A 73 13.97 -4.74 24.72
N HIS A 74 13.30 -5.29 25.73
CA HIS A 74 11.98 -4.80 26.19
C HIS A 74 12.01 -3.47 26.96
N HIS A 75 13.19 -2.99 27.40
CA HIS A 75 13.31 -1.71 28.10
C HIS A 75 13.24 -0.50 27.16
N TYR A 76 13.67 -0.67 25.92
CA TYR A 76 13.68 0.40 24.92
C TYR A 76 12.28 0.88 24.51
N PRO A 77 11.28 0.00 24.25
CA PRO A 77 9.92 0.47 23.99
C PRO A 77 9.31 1.24 25.18
N VAL A 78 9.70 0.87 26.40
CA VAL A 78 9.28 1.55 27.63
C VAL A 78 9.91 2.95 27.72
N ALA A 79 11.22 3.05 27.51
CA ALA A 79 11.94 4.32 27.47
C ALA A 79 11.39 5.27 26.39
N LEU A 80 11.10 4.75 25.21
CA LEU A 80 10.57 5.51 24.07
C LEU A 80 9.14 5.98 24.28
N ARG A 81 8.29 5.14 24.87
CA ARG A 81 6.95 5.53 25.28
C ARG A 81 7.02 6.71 26.25
N ARG A 82 7.91 6.63 27.24
CA ARG A 82 8.09 7.70 28.21
C ARG A 82 8.66 8.96 27.58
N LEU A 83 9.65 8.83 26.69
CA LEU A 83 10.24 9.94 25.95
C LEU A 83 9.20 10.70 25.14
N GLY A 84 8.34 9.97 24.42
CA GLY A 84 7.23 10.57 23.69
C GLY A 84 6.24 11.31 24.58
N GLN A 85 5.94 10.79 25.78
CA GLN A 85 5.10 11.51 26.76
C GLN A 85 5.76 12.82 27.23
N LEU A 86 7.06 12.78 27.51
CA LEU A 86 7.83 13.94 27.98
C LEU A 86 7.92 15.04 26.92
N LEU A 87 8.06 14.68 25.64
CA LEU A 87 8.11 15.64 24.53
C LEU A 87 6.76 16.27 24.20
N VAL A 88 5.64 15.60 24.49
CA VAL A 88 4.30 16.21 24.33
C VAL A 88 4.06 17.30 25.36
N SER A 89 4.65 17.18 26.55
CA SER A 89 4.55 18.17 27.63
C SER A 89 5.45 19.40 27.45
N GLN A 90 6.38 19.41 26.48
CA GLN A 90 7.29 20.53 26.23
C GLN A 90 7.47 20.79 24.73
N PRO A 91 6.84 21.82 24.15
CA PRO A 91 6.81 22.03 22.70
C PRO A 91 8.12 22.56 22.09
N ARG A 92 9.11 22.99 22.90
CA ARG A 92 10.46 23.35 22.44
C ARG A 92 11.51 22.88 23.46
N PRO A 93 12.24 21.79 23.20
CA PRO A 93 13.33 21.35 24.07
C PRO A 93 14.47 22.38 24.04
N SER A 94 15.12 22.58 25.18
CA SER A 94 16.33 23.40 25.26
C SER A 94 17.48 22.82 24.41
N PRO A 95 18.50 23.60 24.00
CA PRO A 95 19.62 23.10 23.20
C PRO A 95 20.36 21.91 23.85
N VAL A 96 20.40 21.89 25.19
CA VAL A 96 20.98 20.81 25.99
C VAL A 96 20.12 19.53 25.90
N GLU A 97 18.80 19.68 25.90
CA GLU A 97 17.88 18.57 25.71
C GLU A 97 17.92 18.04 24.28
N GLN A 98 18.10 18.88 23.26
CA GLN A 98 18.32 18.44 21.87
C GLN A 98 19.56 17.57 21.73
N ALA A 99 20.69 17.94 22.32
CA ALA A 99 21.91 17.13 22.33
C ALA A 99 21.70 15.78 23.05
N THR A 100 20.98 15.81 24.18
CA THR A 100 20.62 14.62 24.96
C THR A 100 19.67 13.68 24.20
N LEU A 101 18.73 14.25 23.46
CA LEU A 101 17.77 13.56 22.60
C LEU A 101 18.46 12.92 21.39
N ARG A 102 19.45 13.62 20.80
CA ARG A 102 20.32 13.09 19.74
C ARG A 102 21.17 11.93 20.26
N ASP A 103 21.77 12.06 21.42
CA ASP A 103 22.54 10.99 22.09
C ASP A 103 21.70 9.75 22.39
N LEU A 104 20.45 9.94 22.81
CA LEU A 104 19.46 8.88 22.98
C LEU A 104 19.16 8.20 21.65
N SER A 105 18.86 8.96 20.60
CA SER A 105 18.58 8.39 19.29
C SER A 105 19.78 7.57 18.78
N GLN A 106 21.00 8.11 18.87
CA GLN A 106 22.24 7.45 18.45
C GLN A 106 22.48 6.14 19.20
N LEU A 107 22.27 6.13 20.52
CA LEU A 107 22.41 4.93 21.35
C LEU A 107 21.41 3.84 20.95
N ILE A 108 20.18 4.22 20.58
CA ILE A 108 19.16 3.26 20.17
C ILE A 108 19.34 2.84 18.69
N ILE A 109 19.81 3.73 17.81
CA ILE A 109 20.22 3.38 16.44
C ILE A 109 21.37 2.36 16.46
N ARG A 110 22.34 2.52 17.35
CA ARG A 110 23.49 1.61 17.48
C ARG A 110 23.12 0.21 17.96
N ASN A 111 22.01 0.07 18.70
CA ASN A 111 21.53 -1.20 19.24
C ASN A 111 20.29 -1.76 18.49
N CYS A 112 19.95 -1.15 17.34
CA CYS A 112 18.78 -1.45 16.50
C CYS A 112 18.53 -2.94 16.18
N PRO A 113 19.57 -3.81 16.00
CA PRO A 113 19.37 -5.24 15.75
C PRO A 113 18.68 -6.01 16.90
N SER A 114 18.62 -5.42 18.10
CA SER A 114 18.08 -6.07 19.30
C SER A 114 16.63 -5.66 19.64
N PHE A 115 15.98 -4.84 18.81
CA PHE A 115 14.68 -4.23 19.14
C PHE A 115 13.48 -4.80 18.39
N ASP A 116 12.30 -4.65 19.00
CA ASP A 116 11.03 -4.89 18.32
C ASP A 116 10.71 -3.76 17.32
N VAL A 117 9.92 -4.09 16.30
CA VAL A 117 9.58 -3.19 15.18
C VAL A 117 8.91 -1.88 15.66
N HIS A 118 8.28 -1.90 16.84
CA HIS A 118 7.62 -0.73 17.43
C HIS A 118 8.63 0.26 18.03
N THR A 119 9.64 -0.25 18.72
CA THR A 119 10.76 0.53 19.29
C THR A 119 11.55 1.22 18.20
N ILE A 120 11.86 0.50 17.11
CA ILE A 120 12.60 1.04 15.98
C ILE A 120 11.82 2.21 15.34
N HIS A 121 10.51 2.08 15.21
CA HIS A 121 9.66 3.14 14.69
C HIS A 121 9.62 4.39 15.57
N VAL A 122 9.48 4.25 16.90
CA VAL A 122 9.47 5.41 17.79
C VAL A 122 10.85 6.09 17.82
N CYS A 123 11.94 5.33 17.77
CA CYS A 123 13.30 5.87 17.65
C CYS A 123 13.53 6.67 16.38
N LEU A 124 13.01 6.18 15.24
CA LEU A 124 13.20 6.81 13.95
C LEU A 124 12.31 8.03 13.78
N HIS A 125 11.07 7.95 14.27
CA HIS A 125 10.19 9.10 14.33
C HIS A 125 10.80 10.20 15.22
N LEU A 126 11.37 9.82 16.37
CA LEU A 126 12.09 10.74 17.23
C LEU A 126 13.37 11.27 16.58
N ALA A 127 14.23 10.44 16.01
CA ALA A 127 15.47 10.88 15.37
C ALA A 127 15.21 11.92 14.26
N VAL A 128 14.16 11.73 13.46
CA VAL A 128 13.77 12.70 12.43
C VAL A 128 13.09 13.93 13.02
N LEU A 129 12.24 13.79 14.04
CA LEU A 129 11.66 14.92 14.78
C LEU A 129 12.72 15.75 15.54
N LEU A 130 13.88 15.15 15.82
CA LEU A 130 14.98 15.74 16.59
C LEU A 130 16.14 16.20 15.69
N GLU A 131 15.91 16.34 14.38
CA GLU A 131 16.89 16.86 13.40
C GLU A 131 18.21 16.06 13.32
N ALA A 132 18.19 14.76 13.62
CA ALA A 132 19.31 13.90 13.25
C ALA A 132 19.44 13.91 11.72
N ARG A 133 20.64 14.22 11.20
CA ARG A 133 20.89 14.22 9.75
C ARG A 133 20.60 12.81 9.21
N PRO A 134 19.75 12.67 8.18
CA PRO A 134 19.40 11.36 7.61
C PRO A 134 20.63 10.55 7.18
N GLU A 135 21.71 11.24 6.82
CA GLU A 135 23.03 10.71 6.43
C GLU A 135 23.73 9.92 7.55
N GLU A 136 23.42 10.19 8.82
CA GLU A 136 24.00 9.46 9.97
C GLU A 136 23.33 8.10 10.20
N LEU A 137 22.26 7.78 9.46
CA LEU A 137 21.45 6.60 9.66
C LEU A 137 21.84 5.51 8.66
N THR A 138 22.02 4.28 9.15
CA THR A 138 22.40 3.17 8.25
C THR A 138 21.25 2.80 7.29
N PRO A 139 21.56 2.25 6.09
CA PRO A 139 20.52 1.79 5.16
C PRO A 139 19.53 0.80 5.78
N HIS A 140 19.99 -0.05 6.70
CA HIS A 140 19.13 -0.99 7.42
C HIS A 140 18.04 -0.28 8.23
N VAL A 141 18.42 0.78 8.95
CA VAL A 141 17.52 1.58 9.78
C VAL A 141 16.49 2.31 8.92
N MET A 142 16.92 2.89 7.79
CA MET A 142 16.01 3.53 6.83
C MET A 142 15.01 2.57 6.21
N VAL A 143 15.44 1.34 5.90
CA VAL A 143 14.55 0.29 5.40
C VAL A 143 13.48 -0.06 6.44
N LEU A 144 13.84 -0.16 7.72
CA LEU A 144 12.87 -0.45 8.78
C LEU A 144 11.85 0.69 8.94
N LEU A 145 12.29 1.95 8.81
CA LEU A 145 11.40 3.11 8.79
C LEU A 145 10.39 3.00 7.62
N ALA A 146 10.91 2.83 6.41
CA ALA A 146 10.13 2.75 5.18
C ALA A 146 9.07 1.64 5.25
N GLN A 147 9.48 0.45 5.71
CA GLN A 147 8.59 -0.70 5.90
C GLN A 147 7.53 -0.43 6.96
N HIS A 148 7.87 0.27 8.05
CA HIS A 148 6.92 0.61 9.08
C HIS A 148 5.83 1.56 8.56
N LEU A 149 6.24 2.66 7.92
CA LEU A 149 5.33 3.64 7.34
C LEU A 149 4.36 2.98 6.35
N ALA A 150 4.92 2.17 5.45
CA ALA A 150 4.16 1.36 4.50
C ALA A 150 3.17 0.43 5.22
N ARG A 151 3.62 -0.40 6.17
CA ARG A 151 2.79 -1.39 6.88
C ARG A 151 1.62 -0.73 7.60
N HIS A 152 1.87 0.38 8.28
CA HIS A 152 0.90 1.05 9.15
C HIS A 152 0.13 2.17 8.45
N ARG A 153 0.35 2.36 7.14
CA ARG A 153 -0.29 3.38 6.31
C ARG A 153 -0.08 4.79 6.85
N LEU A 154 1.12 5.07 7.37
CA LEU A 154 1.46 6.35 8.01
C LEU A 154 2.07 7.28 6.96
N ARG A 155 1.30 8.29 6.56
CA ARG A 155 1.72 9.26 5.54
C ARG A 155 2.31 10.52 6.19
N GLU A 156 3.46 10.35 6.83
CA GLU A 156 4.19 11.41 7.56
C GLU A 156 5.20 12.10 6.63
N PRO A 157 4.95 13.34 6.14
CA PRO A 157 5.77 13.97 5.10
C PRO A 157 7.24 14.10 5.50
N GLN A 158 7.53 14.52 6.73
CA GLN A 158 8.91 14.71 7.22
C GLN A 158 9.74 13.42 7.15
N LEU A 159 9.15 12.28 7.51
CA LEU A 159 9.83 10.98 7.45
C LEU A 159 10.01 10.50 6.01
N LEU A 160 9.03 10.77 5.16
CA LEU A 160 9.07 10.39 3.75
C LEU A 160 10.12 11.23 3.00
N GLU A 161 10.22 12.53 3.26
CA GLU A 161 11.29 13.37 2.73
C GLU A 161 12.66 12.96 3.24
N ALA A 162 12.80 12.56 4.52
CA ALA A 162 14.07 12.04 5.03
C ALA A 162 14.53 10.77 4.29
N ILE A 163 13.60 9.87 3.96
CA ILE A 163 13.90 8.67 3.15
C ILE A 163 14.28 9.07 1.71
N ALA A 164 13.59 10.05 1.12
CA ALA A 164 13.88 10.53 -0.23
C ALA A 164 15.27 11.17 -0.31
N HIS A 165 15.59 12.03 0.65
CA HIS A 165 16.89 12.65 0.77
C HIS A 165 18.00 11.60 0.99
N PHE A 166 17.78 10.63 1.87
CA PHE A 166 18.71 9.51 2.10
C PHE A 166 19.01 8.74 0.80
N LEU A 167 17.99 8.46 -0.01
CA LEU A 167 18.18 7.80 -1.32
C LEU A 167 19.10 8.60 -2.25
N VAL A 168 18.98 9.94 -2.25
CA VAL A 168 19.82 10.83 -3.06
C VAL A 168 21.26 10.86 -2.55
N VAL A 169 21.46 11.01 -1.24
CA VAL A 169 22.81 11.10 -0.65
C VAL A 169 23.57 9.77 -0.79
N GLU A 170 22.91 8.65 -0.53
CA GLU A 170 23.54 7.32 -0.55
C GLU A 170 23.48 6.62 -1.93
N GLU A 171 23.11 7.33 -3.01
CA GLU A 171 22.84 6.79 -4.34
C GLU A 171 23.88 5.76 -4.82
N ALA A 172 25.17 6.05 -4.62
CA ALA A 172 26.28 5.22 -5.08
C ALA A 172 26.43 3.89 -4.31
N GLN A 173 25.99 3.84 -3.05
CA GLN A 173 26.18 2.69 -2.16
C GLN A 173 24.97 1.73 -2.15
N LEU A 174 23.82 2.20 -2.66
CA LEU A 174 22.59 1.46 -2.61
C LEU A 174 22.43 0.47 -3.77
N ASN A 175 22.02 -0.75 -3.43
CA ASN A 175 21.61 -1.77 -4.40
C ASN A 175 20.07 -1.82 -4.54
N SER A 176 19.61 -2.38 -5.66
CA SER A 176 18.18 -2.49 -5.98
C SER A 176 17.33 -3.18 -4.90
N LYS A 177 17.89 -4.15 -4.15
CA LYS A 177 17.14 -4.87 -3.09
C LYS A 177 16.85 -3.99 -1.87
N VAL A 178 17.71 -3.03 -1.56
CA VAL A 178 17.48 -2.02 -0.51
C VAL A 178 16.55 -0.95 -1.04
N VAL A 179 16.81 -0.45 -2.24
CA VAL A 179 16.04 0.64 -2.87
C VAL A 179 14.57 0.28 -3.04
N GLN A 180 14.23 -0.95 -3.44
CA GLN A 180 12.82 -1.36 -3.52
C GLN A 180 12.06 -1.22 -2.18
N LYS A 181 12.75 -1.38 -1.04
CA LYS A 181 12.13 -1.27 0.28
C LYS A 181 12.00 0.18 0.72
N LEU A 182 12.97 1.03 0.35
CA LEU A 182 12.95 2.47 0.60
C LEU A 182 11.91 3.18 -0.28
N VAL A 183 11.72 2.72 -1.51
CA VAL A 183 10.76 3.30 -2.46
C VAL A 183 9.31 2.87 -2.19
N LEU A 184 9.12 1.66 -1.63
CA LEU A 184 7.82 1.09 -1.29
C LEU A 184 6.82 2.05 -0.60
N PRO A 185 7.19 2.78 0.48
CA PRO A 185 6.26 3.70 1.14
C PRO A 185 5.73 4.80 0.23
N PHE A 186 6.53 5.32 -0.72
CA PHE A 186 6.08 6.39 -1.62
C PHE A 186 4.92 5.93 -2.50
N GLY A 187 5.11 4.81 -3.20
CA GLY A 187 4.05 4.19 -4.00
C GLY A 187 2.84 3.85 -3.13
N ARG A 188 3.05 3.09 -2.04
CA ARG A 188 1.94 2.59 -1.21
C ARG A 188 1.13 3.70 -0.55
N LEU A 189 1.78 4.75 -0.05
CA LEU A 189 1.14 5.87 0.65
C LEU A 189 0.72 7.00 -0.30
N ASN A 190 0.91 6.80 -1.61
CA ASN A 190 0.60 7.78 -2.64
C ASN A 190 1.23 9.16 -2.29
N TYR A 191 2.55 9.12 -2.06
CA TYR A 191 3.35 10.28 -1.69
C TYR A 191 4.46 10.47 -2.72
N LEU A 192 4.38 11.56 -3.49
CA LEU A 192 5.46 11.99 -4.37
C LEU A 192 6.40 12.92 -3.58
N PRO A 193 7.70 12.59 -3.44
CA PRO A 193 8.66 13.45 -2.74
C PRO A 193 8.82 14.83 -3.35
N LEU A 194 9.11 15.81 -2.48
CA LEU A 194 9.48 17.18 -2.89
C LEU A 194 10.97 17.28 -3.28
N GLU A 195 11.80 16.36 -2.80
CA GLU A 195 13.20 16.18 -3.19
C GLU A 195 13.34 16.02 -4.72
N GLN A 196 13.83 17.08 -5.39
CA GLN A 196 13.87 17.17 -6.86
C GLN A 196 14.82 16.13 -7.46
N GLN A 197 15.87 15.73 -6.73
CA GLN A 197 16.81 14.72 -7.19
C GLN A 197 16.30 13.29 -7.03
N PHE A 198 15.13 13.08 -6.42
CA PHE A 198 14.58 11.75 -6.17
C PHE A 198 14.42 10.91 -7.44
N MET A 199 13.75 11.44 -8.48
CA MET A 199 13.55 10.70 -9.73
C MET A 199 14.86 10.50 -10.51
N PRO A 200 15.68 11.55 -10.75
CA PRO A 200 16.99 11.37 -11.39
C PRO A 200 17.89 10.35 -10.68
N CYS A 201 17.91 10.34 -9.34
CA CYS A 201 18.62 9.35 -8.54
C CYS A 201 18.12 7.93 -8.83
N LEU A 202 16.81 7.71 -8.78
CA LEU A 202 16.23 6.39 -9.05
C LEU A 202 16.51 5.91 -10.48
N GLU A 203 16.49 6.79 -11.48
CA GLU A 203 16.84 6.44 -12.85
C GLU A 203 18.30 5.99 -12.99
N ARG A 204 19.24 6.67 -12.33
CA ARG A 204 20.66 6.27 -12.31
C ARG A 204 20.87 4.94 -11.60
N ILE A 205 20.22 4.73 -10.45
CA ILE A 205 20.25 3.44 -9.74
C ILE A 205 19.67 2.34 -10.63
N LEU A 206 18.52 2.54 -11.27
CA LEU A 206 17.91 1.55 -12.16
C LEU A 206 18.81 1.28 -13.36
N ALA A 207 19.42 2.29 -13.97
CA ALA A 207 20.36 2.08 -15.07
C ALA A 207 21.56 1.20 -14.68
N ARG A 208 22.04 1.31 -13.44
CA ARG A 208 23.15 0.50 -12.91
C ARG A 208 22.71 -0.91 -12.48
N GLU A 209 21.58 -1.01 -11.79
CA GLU A 209 21.21 -2.20 -11.00
C GLU A 209 20.09 -3.05 -11.62
N ALA A 210 19.40 -2.58 -12.67
CA ALA A 210 18.14 -3.19 -13.12
C ALA A 210 18.28 -4.67 -13.53
N GLY A 211 19.43 -5.07 -14.07
CA GLY A 211 19.72 -6.45 -14.47
C GLY A 211 20.13 -7.37 -13.32
N VAL A 212 20.59 -6.83 -12.19
CA VAL A 212 21.16 -7.62 -11.08
C VAL A 212 20.08 -8.31 -10.25
N ALA A 213 18.95 -7.63 -10.01
CA ALA A 213 17.82 -8.19 -9.24
C ALA A 213 16.47 -7.87 -9.91
N PRO A 214 16.06 -8.67 -10.92
CA PRO A 214 14.86 -8.41 -11.73
C PRO A 214 13.58 -8.15 -10.93
N LEU A 215 13.34 -8.92 -9.86
CA LEU A 215 12.16 -8.72 -9.01
C LEU A 215 12.20 -7.37 -8.26
N ALA A 216 13.38 -6.95 -7.79
CA ALA A 216 13.52 -5.68 -7.09
C ALA A 216 13.31 -4.50 -8.04
N THR A 217 13.88 -4.58 -9.25
CA THR A 217 13.68 -3.62 -10.34
C THR A 217 12.19 -3.42 -10.63
N VAL A 218 11.45 -4.51 -10.83
CA VAL A 218 10.03 -4.42 -11.16
C VAL A 218 9.18 -3.96 -9.97
N ASN A 219 9.57 -4.28 -8.71
CA ASN A 219 8.91 -3.71 -7.53
C ASN A 219 9.10 -2.18 -7.40
N ILE A 220 10.30 -1.68 -7.73
CA ILE A 220 10.55 -0.23 -7.81
C ILE A 220 9.62 0.39 -8.86
N LEU A 221 9.59 -0.16 -10.08
CA LEU A 221 8.72 0.32 -11.14
C LEU A 221 7.23 0.25 -10.79
N MET A 222 6.78 -0.79 -10.09
CA MET A 222 5.39 -0.85 -9.61
C MET A 222 5.07 0.24 -8.59
N SER A 223 6.03 0.60 -7.72
CA SER A 223 5.86 1.71 -6.77
C SER A 223 5.80 3.06 -7.49
N LEU A 224 6.62 3.25 -8.53
CA LEU A 224 6.60 4.46 -9.34
C LEU A 224 5.36 4.55 -10.25
N CYS A 225 4.87 3.41 -10.77
CA CYS A 225 3.60 3.29 -11.48
C CYS A 225 2.41 3.75 -10.63
N GLN A 226 2.40 3.40 -9.33
CA GLN A 226 1.37 3.90 -8.40
C GLN A 226 1.39 5.43 -8.30
N LEU A 227 2.58 6.05 -8.41
CA LEU A 227 2.79 7.50 -8.40
C LEU A 227 2.58 8.18 -9.77
N GLN A 228 2.28 7.42 -10.84
CA GLN A 228 2.24 7.94 -12.22
C GLN A 228 3.59 8.48 -12.71
N CYS A 229 4.68 7.90 -12.22
CA CYS A 229 6.04 8.26 -12.62
C CYS A 229 6.66 7.03 -13.30
N LEU A 230 6.76 7.02 -14.62
CA LEU A 230 7.25 5.84 -15.35
C LEU A 230 8.52 6.18 -16.13
N PRO A 231 9.72 5.83 -15.62
CA PRO A 231 10.98 6.17 -16.26
C PRO A 231 11.19 5.40 -17.56
N PHE A 232 11.27 6.11 -18.69
CA PHE A 232 11.29 5.54 -20.05
C PHE A 232 12.41 4.51 -20.26
N ARG A 233 13.63 4.82 -19.84
CA ARG A 233 14.78 3.91 -20.03
C ARG A 233 14.62 2.59 -19.27
N ALA A 234 14.08 2.66 -18.05
CA ALA A 234 13.83 1.47 -17.26
C ALA A 234 12.71 0.61 -17.88
N LEU A 235 11.67 1.25 -18.44
CA LEU A 235 10.62 0.55 -19.20
C LEU A 235 11.20 -0.18 -20.43
N GLN A 236 12.03 0.51 -21.22
CA GLN A 236 12.70 -0.09 -22.38
C GLN A 236 13.54 -1.30 -21.97
N PHE A 237 14.24 -1.22 -20.84
CA PHE A 237 15.03 -2.32 -20.32
C PHE A 237 14.16 -3.52 -19.88
N VAL A 238 13.12 -3.31 -19.05
CA VAL A 238 12.31 -4.42 -18.53
C VAL A 238 11.40 -5.08 -19.58
N PHE A 239 11.07 -4.36 -20.65
CA PHE A 239 10.36 -4.94 -21.81
C PHE A 239 11.30 -5.47 -22.90
N SER A 240 12.62 -5.38 -22.70
CA SER A 240 13.57 -5.96 -23.66
C SER A 240 13.46 -7.49 -23.72
N PRO A 241 13.64 -8.11 -24.90
CA PRO A 241 13.71 -9.56 -25.02
C PRO A 241 14.78 -10.18 -24.13
N SER A 242 15.91 -9.49 -23.93
CA SER A 242 16.99 -9.90 -23.04
C SER A 242 16.53 -10.04 -21.58
N PHE A 243 15.85 -9.02 -21.03
CA PHE A 243 15.35 -9.07 -19.65
C PHE A 243 14.31 -10.17 -19.47
N ILE A 244 13.38 -10.24 -20.41
CA ILE A 244 12.30 -11.22 -20.44
C ILE A 244 12.84 -12.66 -20.51
N ASN A 245 13.85 -12.91 -21.35
CA ASN A 245 14.46 -14.24 -21.46
C ASN A 245 15.26 -14.57 -20.20
N HIS A 246 15.93 -13.57 -19.60
CA HIS A 246 16.66 -13.75 -18.35
C HIS A 246 15.77 -14.17 -17.17
N ILE A 247 14.53 -13.67 -17.10
CA ILE A 247 13.59 -14.07 -16.04
C ILE A 247 12.90 -15.42 -16.30
N ASN A 248 12.86 -15.90 -17.54
CA ASN A 248 12.18 -17.15 -17.88
C ASN A 248 12.88 -18.34 -17.18
N GLY A 249 12.10 -19.22 -16.57
CA GLY A 249 12.62 -20.37 -15.82
C GLY A 249 13.14 -20.04 -14.41
N THR A 250 13.16 -18.76 -14.00
CA THR A 250 13.54 -18.38 -12.63
C THR A 250 12.37 -18.50 -11.64
N PRO A 251 12.62 -18.70 -10.32
CA PRO A 251 11.57 -18.73 -9.31
C PRO A 251 10.60 -17.53 -9.32
N PRO A 252 11.05 -16.26 -9.50
CA PRO A 252 10.14 -15.11 -9.55
C PRO A 252 9.46 -14.90 -10.91
N SER A 253 9.68 -15.76 -11.91
CA SER A 253 9.18 -15.56 -13.28
C SER A 253 7.67 -15.30 -13.37
N LEU A 254 6.86 -15.98 -12.56
CA LEU A 254 5.40 -15.80 -12.56
C LEU A 254 4.98 -14.43 -12.02
N ILE A 255 5.54 -14.00 -10.88
CA ILE A 255 5.20 -12.71 -10.28
C ILE A 255 5.69 -11.56 -11.16
N VAL A 256 6.91 -11.68 -11.70
CA VAL A 256 7.48 -10.67 -12.60
C VAL A 256 6.62 -10.53 -13.85
N ARG A 257 6.20 -11.62 -14.50
CA ARG A 257 5.32 -11.56 -15.69
C ARG A 257 4.01 -10.85 -15.41
N ARG A 258 3.42 -11.05 -14.22
CA ARG A 258 2.18 -10.34 -13.88
C ARG A 258 2.40 -8.85 -13.64
N TYR A 259 3.51 -8.46 -12.99
CA TYR A 259 3.86 -7.04 -12.87
C TYR A 259 4.19 -6.41 -14.23
N LEU A 260 4.92 -7.11 -15.10
CA LEU A 260 5.17 -6.63 -16.46
C LEU A 260 3.85 -6.45 -17.22
N SER A 261 2.85 -7.30 -17.01
CA SER A 261 1.52 -7.14 -17.62
C SER A 261 0.78 -5.90 -17.09
N LEU A 262 0.91 -5.61 -15.79
CA LEU A 262 0.38 -4.37 -15.19
C LEU A 262 1.12 -3.13 -15.70
N LEU A 263 2.45 -3.18 -15.80
CA LEU A 263 3.26 -2.09 -16.34
C LEU A 263 2.97 -1.86 -17.82
N ASP A 264 2.80 -2.92 -18.62
CA ASP A 264 2.46 -2.81 -20.05
C ASP A 264 1.11 -2.12 -20.23
N THR A 265 0.15 -2.45 -19.36
CA THR A 265 -1.15 -1.77 -19.29
C THR A 265 -1.00 -0.30 -18.86
N ALA A 266 -0.15 -0.01 -17.86
CA ALA A 266 0.12 1.37 -17.43
C ALA A 266 0.73 2.20 -18.55
N VAL A 267 1.69 1.65 -19.30
CA VAL A 267 2.29 2.31 -20.47
C VAL A 267 1.22 2.62 -21.52
N GLU A 268 0.31 1.68 -21.79
CA GLU A 268 -0.76 1.90 -22.76
C GLU A 268 -1.75 2.99 -22.34
N LEU A 269 -2.10 3.03 -21.05
CA LEU A 269 -3.14 3.91 -20.55
C LEU A 269 -2.61 5.31 -20.16
N GLU A 270 -1.39 5.40 -19.67
CA GLU A 270 -0.85 6.62 -19.03
C GLU A 270 0.25 7.30 -19.85
N LEU A 271 0.85 6.64 -20.84
CA LEU A 271 1.94 7.19 -21.65
C LEU A 271 1.60 7.26 -23.15
N PRO A 272 0.70 8.18 -23.56
CA PRO A 272 0.39 8.40 -24.97
C PRO A 272 1.63 8.95 -25.68
N GLY A 273 2.35 8.10 -26.41
CA GLY A 273 3.60 8.45 -27.10
C GLY A 273 4.81 7.57 -26.75
N TYR A 274 4.65 6.57 -25.89
CA TYR A 274 5.71 5.59 -25.67
C TYR A 274 5.95 4.73 -26.93
N GLN A 275 7.14 4.85 -27.52
CA GLN A 275 7.59 4.11 -28.72
C GLN A 275 8.57 2.97 -28.40
N GLY A 276 8.80 2.66 -27.13
CA GLY A 276 9.71 1.59 -26.71
C GLY A 276 9.09 0.20 -26.86
N PRO A 277 9.86 -0.87 -26.53
CA PRO A 277 9.35 -2.23 -26.54
C PRO A 277 8.18 -2.40 -25.56
N ARG A 278 7.23 -3.24 -25.95
CA ARG A 278 6.03 -3.62 -25.19
C ARG A 278 6.08 -5.11 -24.85
N LEU A 279 5.33 -5.55 -23.84
CA LEU A 279 5.29 -6.96 -23.46
C LEU A 279 4.61 -7.80 -24.56
N PRO A 280 5.28 -8.81 -25.14
CA PRO A 280 4.70 -9.67 -26.16
C PRO A 280 3.45 -10.40 -25.67
N GLN A 281 2.43 -10.55 -26.53
CA GLN A 281 1.14 -11.16 -26.16
C GLN A 281 1.27 -12.54 -25.49
N ARG A 282 2.22 -13.38 -25.95
CA ARG A 282 2.48 -14.72 -25.37
C ARG A 282 2.94 -14.70 -23.92
N GLN A 283 3.45 -13.56 -23.45
CA GLN A 283 3.98 -13.39 -22.09
C GLN A 283 3.07 -12.55 -21.21
N ARG A 284 2.04 -11.94 -21.79
CA ARG A 284 1.00 -11.23 -21.04
C ARG A 284 0.22 -12.25 -20.21
N VAL A 285 0.05 -11.94 -18.94
CA VAL A 285 -0.89 -12.66 -18.08
C VAL A 285 -2.22 -11.94 -18.18
N PRO A 286 -3.23 -12.51 -18.85
CA PRO A 286 -4.47 -11.79 -19.19
C PRO A 286 -5.31 -11.48 -17.95
N ILE A 287 -5.41 -12.43 -17.03
CA ILE A 287 -6.08 -12.27 -15.73
C ILE A 287 -5.29 -13.08 -14.70
N PHE A 288 -5.10 -12.52 -13.51
CA PHE A 288 -4.63 -13.29 -12.35
C PHE A 288 -5.57 -13.12 -11.16
N PRO A 289 -5.97 -14.22 -10.49
CA PRO A 289 -7.10 -14.25 -9.54
C PRO A 289 -6.83 -13.57 -8.19
N GLN A 290 -5.59 -13.17 -7.91
CA GLN A 290 -5.24 -12.48 -6.68
C GLN A 290 -4.69 -11.10 -7.03
N PRO A 291 -5.31 -9.99 -6.55
CA PRO A 291 -4.78 -8.67 -6.82
C PRO A 291 -3.36 -8.59 -6.26
N LEU A 292 -2.42 -8.25 -7.14
CA LEU A 292 -0.99 -8.13 -6.80
C LEU A 292 -0.68 -6.90 -5.97
N ILE A 293 -1.70 -6.11 -5.67
CA ILE A 293 -1.58 -4.90 -4.87
C ILE A 293 -2.64 -4.97 -3.77
N THR A 294 -2.75 -6.15 -3.16
CA THR A 294 -3.72 -6.36 -2.08
C THR A 294 -3.30 -5.59 -0.85
N ASP A 295 -4.15 -4.63 -0.47
CA ASP A 295 -4.18 -4.13 0.89
C ASP A 295 -5.07 -5.02 1.76
N ARG A 296 -4.73 -6.32 1.79
CA ARG A 296 -5.44 -7.34 2.60
C ARG A 296 -5.08 -7.15 4.07
N ALA A 297 -5.52 -6.04 4.65
CA ALA A 297 -5.89 -6.06 6.06
C ALA A 297 -7.03 -7.09 6.18
N ARG A 298 -6.89 -8.06 7.09
CA ARG A 298 -8.03 -8.92 7.49
C ARG A 298 -9.04 -8.03 8.20
N CYS A 299 -9.86 -7.31 7.44
CA CYS A 299 -10.90 -6.47 8.01
C CYS A 299 -12.09 -7.35 8.36
N LYS A 300 -12.38 -7.42 9.67
CA LYS A 300 -13.54 -8.11 10.21
C LYS A 300 -14.86 -7.42 9.85
N TYR A 301 -14.80 -6.20 9.30
CA TYR A 301 -15.94 -5.35 9.03
C TYR A 301 -15.78 -4.75 7.64
N SER A 302 -16.45 -5.31 6.64
CA SER A 302 -16.58 -4.73 5.32
C SER A 302 -18.04 -4.46 5.02
N HIS A 303 -18.29 -3.32 4.39
CA HIS A 303 -19.60 -2.94 3.90
C HIS A 303 -20.00 -3.74 2.65
N LYS A 304 -19.13 -4.63 2.15
CA LYS A 304 -19.38 -5.38 0.93
C LYS A 304 -20.64 -6.24 1.01
N ASP A 305 -20.82 -6.98 2.10
CA ASP A 305 -21.98 -7.89 2.24
C ASP A 305 -23.29 -7.12 2.32
N ILE A 306 -23.33 -6.03 3.10
CA ILE A 306 -24.55 -5.21 3.23
C ILE A 306 -24.86 -4.44 1.93
N VAL A 307 -23.83 -3.97 1.20
CA VAL A 307 -24.01 -3.35 -0.12
C VAL A 307 -24.49 -4.37 -1.15
N ALA A 308 -23.94 -5.58 -1.16
CA ALA A 308 -24.40 -6.66 -2.03
C ALA A 308 -25.88 -6.96 -1.78
N GLU A 309 -26.28 -7.10 -0.52
CA GLU A 309 -27.68 -7.32 -0.14
C GLU A 309 -28.58 -6.13 -0.55
N GLY A 310 -28.10 -4.90 -0.36
CA GLY A 310 -28.81 -3.69 -0.80
C GLY A 310 -29.03 -3.65 -2.31
N LEU A 311 -27.99 -3.97 -3.10
CA LEU A 311 -28.06 -4.05 -4.56
C LEU A 311 -28.98 -5.18 -5.01
N ARG A 312 -28.89 -6.37 -4.40
CA ARG A 312 -29.75 -7.52 -4.69
C ARG A 312 -31.22 -7.17 -4.52
N GLN A 313 -31.59 -6.50 -3.42
CA GLN A 313 -32.97 -6.07 -3.20
C GLN A 313 -33.43 -4.84 -4.01
N LEU A 314 -32.51 -4.11 -4.64
CA LEU A 314 -32.83 -2.93 -5.46
C LEU A 314 -32.93 -3.26 -6.95
N LEU A 315 -31.98 -4.05 -7.44
CA LEU A 315 -31.77 -4.30 -8.87
C LEU A 315 -32.15 -5.73 -9.27
N GLY A 316 -31.99 -6.69 -8.37
CA GLY A 316 -31.96 -8.12 -8.70
C GLY A 316 -30.52 -8.66 -8.73
N GLU A 317 -30.36 -9.95 -8.43
CA GLU A 317 -29.05 -10.61 -8.35
C GLU A 317 -28.37 -10.73 -9.72
N GLU A 318 -29.15 -10.80 -10.79
CA GLU A 318 -28.68 -10.93 -12.16
C GLU A 318 -28.16 -9.61 -12.76
N LYS A 319 -28.38 -8.48 -12.09
CA LYS A 319 -28.05 -7.14 -12.62
C LYS A 319 -26.64 -6.66 -12.31
N TYR A 320 -25.88 -7.38 -11.46
CA TYR A 320 -24.52 -7.00 -11.12
C TYR A 320 -23.58 -8.20 -10.97
N ARG A 321 -22.27 -7.96 -11.05
CA ARG A 321 -21.23 -8.94 -10.67
C ARG A 321 -20.40 -8.37 -9.55
N GLN A 322 -20.20 -9.18 -8.52
CA GLN A 322 -19.34 -8.87 -7.40
C GLN A 322 -17.95 -9.46 -7.62
N ASP A 323 -16.90 -8.75 -7.20
CA ASP A 323 -15.50 -9.25 -7.18
C ASP A 323 -14.95 -9.70 -8.54
N LEU A 324 -15.49 -9.16 -9.65
CA LEU A 324 -15.00 -9.55 -10.97
C LEU A 324 -13.59 -8.99 -11.18
N THR A 325 -12.66 -9.87 -11.54
CA THR A 325 -11.32 -9.47 -11.96
C THR A 325 -11.33 -9.18 -13.46
N VAL A 326 -10.97 -7.97 -13.84
CA VAL A 326 -10.86 -7.53 -15.22
C VAL A 326 -9.38 -7.45 -15.65
N PRO A 327 -9.06 -7.65 -16.93
CA PRO A 327 -7.68 -7.62 -17.40
C PRO A 327 -6.96 -6.30 -17.08
N PRO A 328 -5.64 -6.32 -16.78
CA PRO A 328 -4.78 -7.50 -16.65
C PRO A 328 -4.95 -8.23 -15.29
N GLY A 329 -5.70 -7.66 -14.34
CA GLY A 329 -5.88 -8.22 -13.00
C GLY A 329 -6.48 -7.25 -11.96
N TYR A 330 -7.27 -6.27 -12.38
CA TYR A 330 -7.95 -5.33 -11.47
C TYR A 330 -9.24 -5.95 -10.95
N CYS A 331 -9.46 -5.91 -9.63
CA CYS A 331 -10.73 -6.36 -9.04
C CYS A 331 -11.73 -5.20 -8.95
N THR A 332 -12.92 -5.43 -9.51
CA THR A 332 -14.08 -4.54 -9.37
C THR A 332 -14.88 -4.93 -8.13
N ASP A 333 -15.41 -3.96 -7.37
CA ASP A 333 -16.17 -4.30 -6.18
C ASP A 333 -17.58 -4.77 -6.56
N PHE A 334 -18.32 -3.94 -7.31
CA PHE A 334 -19.55 -4.33 -8.02
C PHE A 334 -19.58 -3.73 -9.43
N LEU A 335 -19.85 -4.55 -10.45
CA LEU A 335 -19.91 -4.14 -11.86
C LEU A 335 -21.36 -4.27 -12.38
N LEU A 336 -21.84 -3.23 -13.07
CA LEU A 336 -23.13 -3.19 -13.76
C LEU A 336 -22.92 -2.92 -15.26
N CYS A 337 -23.79 -3.51 -16.08
CA CYS A 337 -23.92 -3.17 -17.50
C CYS A 337 -25.16 -2.30 -17.70
N VAL A 338 -25.04 -1.24 -18.49
CA VAL A 338 -26.05 -0.21 -18.65
C VAL A 338 -26.28 0.05 -20.13
N GLY A 339 -27.53 -0.05 -20.58
CA GLY A 339 -27.90 0.26 -21.95
C GLY A 339 -27.85 1.76 -22.24
N SER A 340 -27.95 2.15 -23.52
CA SER A 340 -27.96 3.55 -23.94
C SER A 340 -29.10 4.39 -23.34
N SER A 341 -30.19 3.76 -22.91
CA SER A 341 -31.32 4.40 -22.23
C SER A 341 -31.10 4.63 -20.73
N GLY A 342 -29.95 4.23 -20.19
CA GLY A 342 -29.68 4.19 -18.74
C GLY A 342 -30.23 2.96 -18.03
N ALA A 343 -30.89 2.04 -18.74
CA ALA A 343 -31.44 0.82 -18.17
C ALA A 343 -30.34 -0.15 -17.70
N VAL A 344 -30.43 -0.65 -16.46
CA VAL A 344 -29.52 -1.68 -15.93
C VAL A 344 -29.85 -3.03 -16.54
N LEU A 345 -28.88 -3.60 -17.26
CA LEU A 345 -29.02 -4.82 -18.04
C LEU A 345 -28.65 -6.06 -17.21
N PRO A 346 -29.31 -7.21 -17.44
CA PRO A 346 -28.87 -8.49 -16.86
C PRO A 346 -27.48 -8.89 -17.36
N MET A 347 -26.63 -9.35 -16.45
CA MET A 347 -25.26 -9.79 -16.73
C MET A 347 -25.26 -11.31 -16.95
N ARG A 348 -25.21 -11.75 -18.22
CA ARG A 348 -25.14 -13.19 -18.57
C ARG A 348 -23.95 -13.86 -17.86
N THR A 349 -24.18 -15.03 -17.29
CA THR A 349 -23.23 -15.81 -16.46
C THR A 349 -22.00 -16.32 -17.19
N GLN A 350 -21.94 -16.19 -18.52
CA GLN A 350 -21.00 -16.91 -19.37
C GLN A 350 -19.87 -16.08 -19.96
N ASP A 351 -19.74 -14.79 -19.64
CA ASP A 351 -18.62 -13.99 -20.15
C ASP A 351 -17.62 -13.63 -19.03
N PRO A 352 -16.77 -14.59 -18.59
CA PRO A 352 -15.76 -14.35 -17.57
C PRO A 352 -14.67 -13.37 -18.02
N PHE A 353 -14.63 -13.04 -19.32
CA PHE A 353 -13.71 -12.11 -19.93
C PHE A 353 -14.48 -11.04 -20.69
N LEU A 354 -15.24 -10.22 -19.97
CA LEU A 354 -15.84 -9.03 -20.57
C LEU A 354 -14.73 -8.23 -21.30
N PRO A 355 -14.73 -8.16 -22.66
CA PRO A 355 -13.71 -7.43 -23.41
C PRO A 355 -13.69 -5.99 -22.92
N TYR A 356 -12.55 -5.29 -22.91
CA TYR A 356 -12.51 -3.90 -22.41
C TYR A 356 -13.69 -3.07 -22.95
N PRO A 357 -14.30 -2.18 -22.13
CA PRO A 357 -15.31 -1.26 -22.66
C PRO A 357 -14.78 -0.64 -23.95
N PRO A 358 -15.56 -0.61 -25.04
CA PRO A 358 -15.09 0.02 -26.26
C PRO A 358 -14.68 1.45 -25.93
N ARG A 359 -13.43 1.81 -26.23
CA ARG A 359 -13.00 3.20 -26.14
C ARG A 359 -13.94 3.98 -27.05
N SER A 360 -14.50 5.09 -26.58
CA SER A 360 -15.18 6.03 -27.46
C SER A 360 -14.14 6.61 -28.42
N CYS A 361 -13.83 5.89 -29.50
CA CYS A 361 -13.07 6.40 -30.62
C CYS A 361 -13.93 7.47 -31.29
N GLN A 362 -13.60 8.74 -31.09
CA GLN A 362 -13.87 9.73 -32.12
C GLN A 362 -12.78 9.53 -33.19
N GLN A 363 -13.21 9.30 -34.45
CA GLN A 363 -12.41 8.95 -35.65
C GLN A 363 -11.99 7.47 -35.70
N ASP A 364 -12.32 6.65 -36.71
CA ASP A 364 -12.56 6.89 -38.14
C ASP A 364 -13.87 6.28 -38.66
N GLN A 365 -14.63 7.07 -39.41
CA GLN A 365 -15.68 6.56 -40.30
C GLN A 365 -15.05 6.19 -41.65
N THR A 366 -14.62 4.95 -41.81
CA THR A 366 -14.55 4.34 -43.14
C THR A 366 -14.82 2.83 -43.04
N GLY A 367 -16.08 2.47 -43.31
CA GLY A 367 -16.48 1.23 -43.96
C GLY A 367 -16.19 -0.10 -43.27
N SER A 368 -17.16 -0.60 -42.49
CA SER A 368 -17.76 -1.93 -42.70
C SER A 368 -18.79 -2.27 -41.60
N ASN A 369 -20.03 -2.53 -42.02
CA ASN A 369 -21.17 -3.18 -41.34
C ASN A 369 -21.65 -2.64 -39.96
N PRO A 370 -22.87 -2.07 -39.88
CA PRO A 370 -23.49 -1.67 -38.62
C PRO A 370 -24.16 -2.89 -37.98
N THR A 371 -23.40 -3.79 -37.38
CA THR A 371 -23.98 -4.60 -36.31
C THR A 371 -24.31 -3.63 -35.19
N ILE A 372 -25.59 -3.48 -34.85
CA ILE A 372 -26.09 -2.62 -33.77
C ILE A 372 -25.47 -3.11 -32.45
N GLN A 373 -24.23 -2.71 -32.16
CA GLN A 373 -23.65 -2.83 -30.85
C GLN A 373 -24.23 -1.68 -30.04
N HIS A 374 -25.37 -1.94 -29.38
CA HIS A 374 -25.88 -1.05 -28.35
C HIS A 374 -24.73 -0.69 -27.42
N SER A 375 -24.36 0.59 -27.38
CA SER A 375 -23.24 1.11 -26.59
C SER A 375 -23.51 0.85 -25.11
N THR A 376 -23.07 -0.32 -24.64
CA THR A 376 -23.30 -0.75 -23.26
C THR A 376 -22.23 -0.12 -22.41
N GLN A 377 -22.64 0.81 -21.55
CA GLN A 377 -21.76 1.42 -20.57
C GLN A 377 -21.54 0.46 -19.40
N ARG A 378 -20.33 0.49 -18.81
CA ARG A 378 -19.98 -0.31 -17.64
C ARG A 378 -19.74 0.58 -16.44
N VAL A 379 -20.54 0.37 -15.40
CA VAL A 379 -20.45 1.14 -14.16
C VAL A 379 -19.84 0.26 -13.07
N VAL A 380 -18.77 0.74 -12.44
CA VAL A 380 -18.14 0.07 -11.29
C VAL A 380 -18.46 0.86 -10.03
N LEU A 381 -19.24 0.27 -9.13
CA LEU A 381 -19.39 0.79 -7.77
C LEU A 381 -18.13 0.41 -6.99
N MET A 382 -17.39 1.40 -6.53
CA MET A 382 -16.11 1.23 -5.87
C MET A 382 -16.27 1.44 -4.37
N LEU A 383 -16.06 0.40 -3.58
CA LEU A 383 -16.11 0.52 -2.12
C LEU A 383 -14.82 1.17 -1.63
N ARG A 384 -14.93 2.38 -1.10
CA ARG A 384 -13.83 3.13 -0.49
C ARG A 384 -13.88 2.97 1.02
N GLU A 385 -13.54 1.76 1.47
CA GLU A 385 -13.45 1.38 2.87
C GLU A 385 -12.34 2.12 3.62
N ARG A 386 -12.47 2.28 4.94
CA ARG A 386 -11.48 3.02 5.77
C ARG A 386 -10.04 2.54 5.62
N TRP A 387 -9.83 1.24 5.45
CA TRP A 387 -8.46 0.70 5.29
C TRP A 387 -7.88 0.92 3.89
N HIS A 388 -8.68 1.34 2.90
CA HIS A 388 -8.18 1.72 1.57
C HIS A 388 -7.43 3.05 1.58
N PHE A 389 -7.46 3.78 2.69
CA PHE A 389 -6.82 5.06 2.89
C PHE A 389 -5.60 4.93 3.82
N CYS A 390 -4.74 5.95 3.74
CA CYS A 390 -3.79 6.27 4.79
C CYS A 390 -4.50 6.36 6.15
N ARG A 391 -3.75 6.18 7.23
CA ARG A 391 -4.33 6.05 8.59
C ARG A 391 -5.15 7.27 9.01
N ASP A 392 -4.86 8.44 8.46
CA ASP A 392 -5.61 9.68 8.64
C ASP A 392 -6.97 9.72 7.91
N GLY A 393 -7.24 8.75 7.03
CA GLY A 393 -8.47 8.62 6.27
C GLY A 393 -8.54 9.49 5.01
N ARG A 394 -7.51 10.29 4.69
CA ARG A 394 -7.61 11.34 3.67
C ARG A 394 -7.12 10.92 2.30
N VAL A 395 -6.01 10.18 2.27
CA VAL A 395 -5.32 9.83 1.03
C VAL A 395 -5.52 8.36 0.70
N LEU A 396 -6.10 8.07 -0.46
CA LEU A 396 -6.25 6.71 -0.96
C LEU A 396 -4.85 6.09 -1.20
N LEU A 397 -4.66 4.83 -0.79
CA LEU A 397 -3.39 4.13 -1.01
C LEU A 397 -3.08 3.96 -2.50
N GLY A 398 -1.80 3.90 -2.84
CA GLY A 398 -1.34 3.84 -4.24
C GLY A 398 -1.94 2.70 -5.05
N SER A 399 -2.12 1.52 -4.45
CA SER A 399 -2.83 0.38 -5.08
C SER A 399 -4.20 0.74 -5.59
N ARG A 400 -4.94 1.46 -4.73
CA ARG A 400 -6.34 1.77 -4.91
C ARG A 400 -6.46 2.95 -5.87
N ALA A 401 -5.61 3.97 -5.72
CA ALA A 401 -5.52 5.08 -6.67
C ALA A 401 -5.18 4.59 -8.09
N LEU A 402 -4.17 3.72 -8.25
CA LEU A 402 -3.80 3.09 -9.52
C LEU A 402 -4.97 2.32 -10.13
N ARG A 403 -5.63 1.47 -9.35
CA ARG A 403 -6.79 0.68 -9.79
C ARG A 403 -7.91 1.59 -10.30
N GLU A 404 -8.32 2.58 -9.52
CA GLU A 404 -9.44 3.46 -9.89
C GLU A 404 -9.09 4.24 -11.16
N ARG A 405 -7.89 4.83 -11.23
CA ARG A 405 -7.43 5.56 -12.41
C ARG A 405 -7.41 4.69 -13.68
N HIS A 406 -6.85 3.49 -13.60
CA HIS A 406 -6.79 2.58 -14.75
C HIS A 406 -8.17 2.10 -15.20
N LEU A 407 -9.07 1.77 -14.27
CA LEU A 407 -10.45 1.42 -14.64
C LEU A 407 -11.13 2.59 -15.36
N GLY A 408 -10.93 3.83 -14.91
CA GLY A 408 -11.41 5.01 -15.62
C GLY A 408 -10.85 5.15 -17.04
N LEU A 409 -9.53 5.02 -17.19
CA LEU A 409 -8.85 5.08 -18.50
C LEU A 409 -9.23 3.93 -19.45
N MET A 410 -9.65 2.79 -18.90
CA MET A 410 -10.22 1.66 -19.65
C MET A 410 -11.67 1.89 -20.09
N GLY A 411 -12.31 3.00 -19.72
CA GLY A 411 -13.68 3.35 -20.11
C GLY A 411 -14.75 2.89 -19.14
N TYR A 412 -14.40 2.41 -17.93
CA TYR A 412 -15.39 2.15 -16.89
C TYR A 412 -15.83 3.47 -16.26
N GLN A 413 -17.14 3.65 -16.11
CA GLN A 413 -17.69 4.74 -15.30
C GLN A 413 -17.61 4.35 -13.83
N LEU A 414 -16.97 5.18 -13.01
CA LEU A 414 -16.70 4.84 -11.62
C LEU A 414 -17.68 5.54 -10.68
N LEU A 415 -18.32 4.77 -9.79
CA LEU A 415 -19.21 5.27 -8.75
C LEU A 415 -18.60 4.98 -7.37
N PRO A 416 -17.88 5.95 -6.75
CA PRO A 416 -17.31 5.72 -5.43
C PRO A 416 -18.40 5.67 -4.35
N LEU A 417 -18.28 4.70 -3.44
CA LEU A 417 -19.07 4.56 -2.22
C LEU A 417 -18.11 4.74 -1.02
N PRO A 418 -17.95 5.97 -0.51
CA PRO A 418 -17.04 6.27 0.60
C PRO A 418 -17.54 5.69 1.92
N PHE A 419 -16.61 5.25 2.77
CA PHE A 419 -16.94 4.59 4.03
C PHE A 419 -17.69 5.52 4.99
N GLU A 420 -17.43 6.83 4.98
CA GLU A 420 -18.13 7.79 5.83
C GLU A 420 -19.63 7.83 5.50
N GLU A 421 -19.97 7.78 4.21
CA GLU A 421 -21.36 7.73 3.76
C GLU A 421 -21.98 6.36 4.07
N LEU A 422 -21.25 5.25 3.90
CA LEU A 422 -21.74 3.91 4.21
C LEU A 422 -21.95 3.69 5.72
N GLU A 423 -21.03 4.14 6.57
CA GLU A 423 -21.12 4.06 8.04
C GLU A 423 -22.28 4.92 8.58
N SER A 424 -22.67 5.98 7.88
CA SER A 424 -23.82 6.80 8.26
C SER A 424 -25.18 6.12 8.01
N GLN A 425 -25.21 5.05 7.21
CA GLN A 425 -26.45 4.35 6.88
C GLN A 425 -26.91 3.47 8.04
N ARG A 426 -28.09 3.75 8.59
CA ARG A 426 -28.66 3.02 9.74
C ARG A 426 -29.38 1.74 9.32
N GLY A 427 -28.64 0.78 8.80
CA GLY A 427 -29.16 -0.51 8.36
C GLY A 427 -29.62 -0.53 6.90
N LEU A 428 -30.20 -1.66 6.51
CA LEU A 428 -30.46 -1.99 5.11
C LEU A 428 -31.45 -1.04 4.40
N PRO A 429 -32.58 -0.59 5.00
CA PRO A 429 -33.51 0.31 4.31
C PRO A 429 -32.89 1.65 3.91
N GLN A 430 -32.12 2.26 4.81
CA GLN A 430 -31.43 3.53 4.58
C GLN A 430 -30.32 3.35 3.55
N LEU A 431 -29.54 2.27 3.65
CA LEU A 431 -28.53 1.93 2.66
C LEU A 431 -29.14 1.76 1.26
N LYS A 432 -30.30 1.12 1.14
CA LYS A 432 -31.02 0.99 -0.14
C LYS A 432 -31.45 2.35 -0.69
N SER A 433 -31.94 3.25 0.16
CA SER A 433 -32.29 4.61 -0.26
C SER A 433 -31.06 5.36 -0.78
N TYR A 434 -29.94 5.25 -0.06
CA TYR A 434 -28.65 5.82 -0.45
C TYR A 434 -28.15 5.26 -1.79
N LEU A 435 -28.14 3.94 -1.97
CA LEU A 435 -27.74 3.30 -3.23
C LEU A 435 -28.65 3.72 -4.39
N ARG A 436 -29.96 3.79 -4.17
CA ARG A 436 -30.93 4.30 -5.16
C ARG A 436 -30.57 5.73 -5.58
N GLN A 437 -30.33 6.62 -4.62
CA GLN A 437 -29.97 8.00 -4.92
C GLN A 437 -28.67 8.09 -5.72
N LYS A 438 -27.63 7.32 -5.36
CA LYS A 438 -26.35 7.27 -6.08
C LYS A 438 -26.52 6.76 -7.52
N LEU A 439 -27.30 5.71 -7.72
CA LEU A 439 -27.55 5.16 -9.06
C LEU A 439 -28.41 6.10 -9.92
N GLN A 440 -29.45 6.72 -9.36
CA GLN A 440 -30.29 7.71 -10.05
C GLN A 440 -29.50 8.96 -10.43
N ALA A 441 -28.56 9.40 -9.60
CA ALA A 441 -27.67 10.53 -9.92
C ALA A 441 -26.78 10.25 -11.14
N LEU A 442 -26.52 8.98 -11.47
CA LEU A 442 -25.86 8.56 -12.71
C LEU A 442 -26.82 8.39 -13.90
N GLY A 443 -28.11 8.70 -13.72
CA GLY A 443 -29.14 8.51 -14.76
C GLY A 443 -29.57 7.06 -14.95
N LEU A 444 -29.22 6.16 -14.01
CA LEU A 444 -29.56 4.75 -14.11
C LEU A 444 -31.04 4.51 -13.84
N ARG A 445 -31.63 3.61 -14.62
CA ARG A 445 -33.03 3.18 -14.52
C ARG A 445 -33.08 1.67 -14.31
N TRP A 446 -33.96 1.24 -13.43
CA TRP A 446 -34.18 -0.17 -13.13
C TRP A 446 -35.62 -0.40 -12.68
N GLY A 447 -36.17 -1.55 -13.03
CA GLY A 447 -37.61 -1.84 -12.94
C GLY A 447 -38.14 -2.34 -14.29
N PRO A 448 -39.39 -2.83 -14.36
CA PRO A 448 -40.00 -3.20 -15.64
C PRO A 448 -40.00 -1.98 -16.58
N GLU A 449 -39.61 -2.18 -17.85
CA GLU A 449 -39.76 -1.15 -18.86
C GLU A 449 -41.25 -0.83 -19.03
N GLY A 450 -41.69 0.31 -18.51
CA GLY A 450 -43.10 0.74 -18.56
C GLY A 450 -43.81 0.60 -17.23
N GLY A 451 -43.95 1.74 -16.56
CA GLY A 451 -44.96 2.02 -15.54
C GLY A 451 -45.50 3.41 -15.80
#